data_AF-A0AA39XIM5-F1
#
_entry.id   AF-A0AA39XIM5-F1
#
_cell.length_a   1.000
_cell.length_b   1.000
_cell.length_c   1.000
_cell.angle_alpha   90.00
_cell.angle_beta   90.00
_cell.angle_gamma   90.00
#
_symmetry.space_group_name_H-M   'P 1'
#
loop_
_entity.id
_entity.type
_entity.pdbx_description
1 polymer ?
#
loop_
_entity_poly.entity_id
_entity_poly.type
_entity_poly.pdbx_seq_one_letter_code
_entity_poly.pdbx_strand_id
1 'polypeptide(L)'
;APSLATKPFNPPTGPAAHNPLPRQTLVQSLMSTMPAIIPGGKLDPSFPLNGVTKDLEPHHRKLKEDEDRAREELMIKHEKLRKTLRIYNKLERESKAFELKSDLSEKSLKNLSGEGLGGAAF
;
A
#
# COMPACT_ATOMS: atom_id res chain seq x y z
N ALA A 1 -39.54 -63.25 -31.55
CA ALA A 1 -39.66 -62.00 -30.75
C ALA A 1 -38.27 -61.35 -30.65
N PRO A 2 -38.12 -60.04 -30.91
CA PRO A 2 -36.81 -59.40 -31.07
C PRO A 2 -36.20 -58.93 -29.73
N SER A 3 -34.87 -58.97 -29.60
CA SER A 3 -34.11 -58.41 -28.48
C SER A 3 -33.92 -56.90 -28.65
N LEU A 4 -34.36 -56.12 -27.67
CA LEU A 4 -34.15 -54.67 -27.58
C LEU A 4 -32.66 -54.36 -27.38
N ALA A 5 -31.99 -53.85 -28.41
CA ALA A 5 -30.66 -53.26 -28.27
C ALA A 5 -30.80 -51.80 -27.79
N THR A 6 -30.55 -51.55 -26.51
CA THR A 6 -30.45 -50.21 -25.94
C THR A 6 -29.19 -49.51 -26.45
N LYS A 7 -29.35 -48.44 -27.23
CA LYS A 7 -28.23 -47.56 -27.61
C LYS A 7 -27.66 -46.89 -26.34
N PRO A 8 -26.34 -46.90 -26.10
CA PRO A 8 -25.78 -46.25 -24.92
C PRO A 8 -25.93 -44.72 -25.02
N PHE A 9 -26.32 -44.11 -23.91
CA PHE A 9 -26.49 -42.66 -23.78
C PHE A 9 -25.12 -41.97 -23.84
N ASN A 10 -24.96 -41.01 -24.74
CA ASN A 10 -23.76 -40.22 -24.89
C ASN A 10 -24.09 -38.76 -24.53
N PRO A 11 -23.76 -38.28 -23.31
CA PRO A 11 -24.12 -36.93 -22.89
C PRO A 11 -23.38 -35.88 -23.75
N PRO A 12 -23.98 -34.70 -23.99
CA PRO A 12 -23.36 -33.66 -24.81
C PRO A 12 -22.10 -33.13 -24.12
N THR A 13 -20.94 -33.61 -24.56
CA THR A 13 -19.66 -33.14 -24.04
C THR A 13 -19.39 -31.74 -24.57
N GLY A 14 -19.30 -30.76 -23.66
CA GLY A 14 -18.99 -29.37 -23.99
C GLY A 14 -17.58 -29.21 -24.60
N PRO A 15 -17.24 -28.01 -25.10
CA PRO A 15 -16.02 -27.75 -25.88
C PRO A 15 -14.70 -28.08 -25.16
N ALA A 16 -14.73 -28.39 -23.86
CA ALA A 16 -13.58 -28.87 -23.09
C ALA A 16 -13.15 -30.31 -23.42
N ALA A 17 -14.03 -31.13 -23.99
CA ALA A 17 -13.75 -32.56 -24.21
C ALA A 17 -13.14 -32.88 -25.59
N HIS A 18 -12.96 -31.88 -26.46
CA HIS A 18 -12.53 -32.11 -27.84
C HIS A 18 -11.03 -31.96 -28.08
N ASN A 19 -10.22 -31.71 -27.04
CA ASN A 19 -8.77 -31.61 -27.21
C ASN A 19 -8.07 -32.89 -26.71
N PRO A 20 -7.52 -33.72 -27.61
CA PRO A 20 -6.74 -34.90 -27.24
C PRO A 20 -5.31 -34.56 -26.80
N LEU A 21 -4.90 -33.29 -26.83
CA LEU A 21 -3.60 -32.88 -26.33
C LEU A 21 -3.67 -32.71 -24.80
N PRO A 22 -2.72 -33.29 -24.04
CA PRO A 22 -2.63 -33.01 -22.60
C PRO A 22 -2.41 -31.51 -22.42
N ARG A 23 -3.41 -30.81 -21.87
CA ARG A 23 -3.23 -29.41 -21.48
C ARG A 23 -2.08 -29.36 -20.48
N GLN A 24 -1.08 -28.55 -20.78
CA GLN A 24 0.02 -28.32 -19.85
C GLN A 24 -0.57 -27.83 -18.53
N THR A 25 -0.33 -28.60 -17.47
CA THR A 25 -0.71 -28.21 -16.12
C THR A 25 0.08 -26.98 -15.71
N LEU A 26 -0.44 -26.20 -14.76
CA LEU A 26 0.28 -25.05 -14.20
C LEU A 26 1.71 -25.43 -13.78
N VAL A 27 1.87 -26.61 -13.17
CA VAL A 27 3.17 -27.15 -12.78
C VAL A 27 4.07 -27.38 -14.00
N GLN A 28 3.56 -27.95 -15.09
CA GLN A 28 4.34 -28.14 -16.33
C GLN A 28 4.76 -26.82 -16.97
N SER A 29 3.88 -25.81 -16.94
CA SER A 29 4.21 -24.46 -17.41
C SER A 29 5.32 -23.82 -16.55
N LEU A 30 5.21 -23.91 -15.22
CA LEU A 30 6.26 -23.41 -14.31
C LEU A 30 7.58 -24.16 -14.50
N MET A 31 7.55 -25.49 -14.62
CA MET A 31 8.76 -26.29 -14.84
C MET A 31 9.45 -25.95 -16.15
N SER A 32 8.71 -25.54 -17.20
CA SER A 32 9.30 -25.11 -18.47
C SER A 32 10.06 -23.78 -18.38
N THR A 33 9.75 -22.96 -17.36
CA THR A 33 10.46 -21.71 -17.08
C THR A 33 11.66 -21.90 -16.14
N MET A 34 11.82 -23.10 -15.58
CA MET A 34 12.97 -23.39 -14.72
C MET A 34 14.23 -23.55 -15.57
N PRO A 35 15.40 -23.10 -15.08
CA PRO A 35 16.67 -23.33 -15.75
C PRO A 35 16.92 -24.84 -15.91
N ALA A 36 17.45 -25.24 -17.07
CA ALA A 36 17.79 -26.63 -17.33
C ALA A 36 18.84 -27.12 -16.31
N ILE A 37 18.54 -28.23 -15.62
CA ILE A 37 19.46 -28.82 -14.64
C ILE A 37 20.60 -29.49 -15.41
N ILE A 38 21.82 -28.96 -15.31
CA ILE A 38 23.02 -29.56 -15.91
C ILE A 38 23.47 -30.74 -15.03
N PRO A 39 23.63 -31.97 -15.58
CA PRO A 39 24.16 -33.10 -14.84
C PRO A 39 25.56 -32.78 -14.28
N GLY A 40 25.71 -32.83 -12.95
CA GLY A 40 26.96 -32.51 -12.25
C GLY A 40 26.90 -31.29 -11.31
N GLY A 41 25.75 -30.61 -11.21
CA GLY A 41 25.49 -29.62 -10.15
C GLY A 41 26.32 -28.33 -10.25
N LYS A 42 27.02 -28.12 -11.37
CA LYS A 42 27.69 -26.86 -11.67
C LYS A 42 26.66 -25.97 -12.35
N LEU A 43 26.25 -24.90 -11.67
CA LEU A 43 25.55 -23.80 -12.33
C LEU A 43 26.42 -23.36 -13.52
N ASP A 44 25.79 -23.22 -14.69
CA ASP A 44 26.41 -22.62 -15.88
C ASP A 44 27.11 -21.31 -15.47
N PRO A 45 28.40 -21.08 -15.79
CA PRO A 45 29.08 -19.81 -15.51
C PRO A 45 28.37 -18.58 -16.10
N SER A 46 27.48 -18.78 -17.07
CA SER A 46 26.59 -17.75 -17.63
C SER A 46 25.47 -17.33 -16.68
N PHE A 47 25.15 -18.16 -15.68
CA PHE A 47 24.12 -17.86 -14.68
C PHE A 47 24.65 -16.89 -13.62
N PRO A 48 23.98 -15.75 -13.40
CA PRO A 48 24.39 -14.79 -12.38
C PRO A 48 24.31 -15.44 -10.98
N LEU A 49 25.40 -15.32 -10.21
CA LEU A 49 25.60 -15.91 -8.89
C LEU A 49 24.50 -15.51 -7.87
N ASN A 50 23.85 -14.40 -8.14
CA ASN A 50 22.77 -13.78 -7.36
C ASN A 50 21.39 -14.42 -7.64
N GLY A 51 21.30 -15.37 -8.58
CA GLY A 51 20.04 -16.05 -8.93
C GLY A 51 19.03 -15.19 -9.72
N VAL A 52 19.37 -13.94 -10.02
CA VAL A 52 18.52 -13.01 -10.80
C VAL A 52 18.95 -13.07 -12.25
N THR A 53 18.17 -13.69 -13.12
CA THR A 53 18.47 -13.73 -14.55
C THR A 53 18.55 -12.31 -15.13
N LYS A 54 19.29 -12.12 -16.23
CA LYS A 54 19.50 -10.80 -16.86
C LYS A 54 18.19 -10.09 -17.22
N ASP A 55 17.14 -10.86 -17.52
CA ASP A 55 15.81 -10.31 -17.83
C ASP A 55 15.09 -9.73 -16.61
N LEU A 56 15.41 -10.22 -15.41
CA LEU A 56 14.85 -9.75 -14.15
C LEU A 56 15.67 -8.63 -13.50
N GLU A 57 16.91 -8.40 -13.93
CA GLU A 57 17.78 -7.35 -13.38
C GLU A 57 17.15 -5.95 -13.42
N PRO A 58 16.55 -5.48 -14.54
CA PRO A 58 15.96 -4.14 -14.61
C PRO A 58 14.77 -3.98 -13.64
N HIS A 59 13.99 -5.06 -13.45
CA HIS A 59 12.87 -5.06 -12.52
C HIS A 59 13.34 -4.93 -11.07
N HIS A 60 14.37 -5.68 -10.67
CA HIS A 60 14.93 -5.59 -9.32
C HIS A 60 15.59 -4.23 -9.07
N ARG A 61 16.26 -3.66 -10.08
CA ARG A 61 16.81 -2.31 -9.98
C ARG A 61 15.71 -1.28 -9.75
N LYS A 62 14.63 -1.34 -10.54
CA LYS A 62 13.47 -0.46 -10.36
C LYS A 62 12.83 -0.63 -8.98
N LEU A 63 12.67 -1.87 -8.52
CA LEU A 63 12.09 -2.14 -7.21
C LEU A 63 12.93 -1.53 -6.09
N LYS A 64 14.26 -1.58 -6.21
CA LYS A 64 15.18 -0.96 -5.26
C LYS A 64 15.09 0.58 -5.29
N GLU A 65 15.04 1.18 -6.48
CA GLU A 65 14.86 2.63 -6.64
C GLU A 65 13.53 3.11 -6.02
N ASP A 66 12.44 2.35 -6.23
CA ASP A 66 11.14 2.66 -5.66
C ASP A 66 11.14 2.49 -4.12
N GLU A 67 11.85 1.49 -3.60
CA GLU A 67 12.03 1.29 -2.16
C GLU A 67 12.80 2.46 -1.52
N ASP A 68 13.91 2.89 -2.14
CA ASP A 68 14.72 4.00 -1.65
C ASP A 68 13.92 5.32 -1.71
N ARG A 69 13.14 5.55 -2.77
CA ARG A 69 12.22 6.69 -2.86
C ARG A 69 11.18 6.67 -1.75
N ALA A 70 10.59 5.51 -1.46
CA ALA A 70 9.60 5.38 -0.39
C ALA A 70 10.20 5.71 0.99
N ARG A 71 11.45 5.30 1.24
CA ARG A 71 12.18 5.65 2.47
C ARG A 71 12.43 7.16 2.59
N GLU A 72 12.87 7.80 1.51
CA GLU A 72 13.10 9.25 1.49
C GLU A 72 11.81 10.04 1.74
N GLU A 73 10.72 9.67 1.06
CA GLU A 73 9.41 10.29 1.26
C GLU A 73 8.92 10.16 2.70
N LEU A 74 9.13 8.98 3.31
CA LEU A 74 8.77 8.74 4.71
C LEU A 74 9.56 9.68 5.62
N MET A 75 10.87 9.82 5.42
CA MET A 75 11.72 10.73 6.19
C MET A 75 11.25 12.19 6.06
N ILE A 76 10.95 12.64 4.84
CA ILE A 76 10.44 13.99 4.58
C ILE A 76 9.09 14.21 5.28
N LYS A 77 8.17 13.25 5.18
CA LYS A 77 6.85 13.31 5.83
C LYS A 77 6.97 13.39 7.35
N HIS A 78 7.84 12.60 7.97
CA HIS A 78 8.08 12.66 9.41
C HIS A 78 8.70 13.98 9.84
N GLU A 79 9.66 14.53 9.10
CA GLU A 79 10.27 15.81 9.44
C GLU A 79 9.27 16.97 9.29
N LYS A 80 8.46 16.94 8.23
CA LYS A 80 7.36 17.90 8.03
C LYS A 80 6.37 17.82 9.19
N LEU A 81 5.92 16.61 9.55
CA LEU A 81 5.00 16.41 10.67
C LEU A 81 5.57 16.96 11.97
N ARG A 82 6.83 16.67 12.28
CA ARG A 82 7.52 17.17 13.47
C ARG A 82 7.52 18.69 13.52
N LYS A 83 7.82 19.36 12.41
CA LYS A 83 7.80 20.84 12.31
C LYS A 83 6.39 21.39 12.49
N THR A 84 5.40 20.83 11.78
CA THR A 84 4.00 21.27 11.86
C THR A 84 3.44 21.11 13.28
N LEU A 85 3.72 19.99 13.96
CA LEU A 85 3.25 19.76 15.32
C LEU A 85 3.81 20.78 16.32
N ARG A 86 5.09 21.16 16.18
CA ARG A 86 5.70 22.22 17.01
C ARG A 86 4.99 23.56 16.83
N ILE A 87 4.67 23.92 15.59
CA ILE A 87 3.94 25.16 15.29
C ILE A 87 2.52 25.09 15.87
N TYR A 88 1.84 23.96 15.70
CA TYR A 88 0.51 23.75 16.24
C TYR A 88 0.46 23.96 17.76
N ASN A 89 1.40 23.35 18.50
CA ASN A 89 1.49 23.52 19.96
C ASN A 89 1.81 24.97 20.37
N LYS A 90 2.56 25.72 19.54
CA LYS A 90 2.79 27.15 19.76
C LYS A 90 1.49 27.94 19.59
N LEU A 91 0.80 27.72 18.48
CA LEU A 91 -0.47 28.38 18.17
C LEU A 91 -1.56 28.05 19.19
N GLU A 92 -1.60 26.83 19.70
CA GLU A 92 -2.55 26.44 20.75
C GLU A 92 -2.35 27.26 22.03
N ARG A 93 -1.09 27.47 22.44
CA ARG A 93 -0.77 28.32 23.60
C ARG A 93 -1.09 29.79 23.36
N GLU A 94 -0.78 30.29 22.16
CA GLU A 94 -1.12 31.66 21.77
C GLU A 94 -2.64 31.89 21.74
N SER A 95 -3.40 30.92 21.23
CA SER A 95 -4.87 30.96 21.21
C SER A 95 -5.44 31.08 22.62
N LYS A 96 -4.98 30.23 23.56
CA LYS A 96 -5.41 30.31 24.98
C LYS A 96 -5.03 31.64 25.63
N ALA A 97 -3.87 32.19 25.28
CA ALA A 97 -3.46 33.50 25.78
C ALA A 97 -4.34 34.63 25.21
N PHE A 98 -4.74 34.55 23.94
CA PHE A 98 -5.64 35.52 23.32
C PHE A 98 -7.06 35.42 23.86
N GLU A 99 -7.56 34.21 24.10
CA GLU A 99 -8.83 33.95 24.77
C GLU A 99 -8.86 34.62 26.14
N LEU A 100 -7.87 34.36 27.00
CA LEU A 100 -7.78 34.99 28.33
C LEU A 100 -7.72 36.53 28.25
N LYS A 101 -6.96 37.07 27.28
CA LYS A 101 -6.90 38.53 27.07
C LYS A 101 -8.26 39.09 26.63
N SER A 102 -8.98 38.38 25.77
CA SER A 102 -10.33 38.74 25.33
C SER A 102 -11.29 38.74 26.52
N ASP A 103 -11.29 37.69 27.34
CA ASP A 103 -12.13 37.58 28.53
C ASP A 103 -11.87 38.70 29.53
N LEU A 104 -10.60 39.02 29.78
CA LEU A 104 -10.22 40.11 30.68
C LEU A 104 -10.62 41.47 30.12
N SER A 105 -10.46 41.68 28.81
CA SER A 105 -10.90 42.90 28.12
C SER A 105 -12.41 43.05 28.19
N GLU A 106 -13.17 42.00 27.93
CA GLU A 106 -14.64 42.02 28.01
C GLU A 106 -15.11 42.35 29.43
N LYS A 107 -14.52 41.71 30.45
CA LYS A 107 -14.80 42.02 31.86
C LYS A 107 -14.47 43.47 32.20
N SER A 108 -13.31 43.97 31.73
CA SER A 108 -12.91 45.36 31.96
C SER A 108 -13.87 46.34 31.30
N LEU A 109 -14.33 46.07 30.07
CA LEU A 109 -15.30 46.90 29.36
C LEU A 109 -16.66 46.88 30.08
N LYS A 110 -17.15 45.73 30.51
CA LYS A 110 -18.40 45.62 31.29
C LYS A 110 -18.34 46.42 32.59
N ASN A 111 -17.20 46.38 33.29
CA ASN A 111 -16.99 47.18 34.49
C ASN A 111 -16.95 48.68 34.18
N LEU A 112 -16.28 49.09 33.09
CA LEU A 112 -16.19 50.50 32.68
C LEU A 112 -17.57 51.06 32.24
N SER A 113 -18.40 50.23 31.63
CA SER A 113 -19.78 50.58 31.23
C SER A 113 -20.79 50.54 32.38
N GLY A 114 -20.37 50.20 33.62
CA GLY A 114 -21.22 50.25 34.81
C GLY A 114 -22.13 49.03 35.01
N GLU A 115 -21.95 47.94 34.26
CA GLU A 115 -22.70 46.68 34.40
C GLU A 115 -22.05 45.67 35.38
N GLY A 116 -20.87 45.97 35.93
CA GLY A 116 -20.18 45.14 36.93
C GLY A 116 -20.81 45.21 38.33
N LEU A 117 -20.65 44.15 39.14
CA LEU A 117 -21.12 44.04 40.54
C LEU A 117 -20.70 45.25 41.38
N GLY A 118 -21.55 46.26 41.45
CA GLY A 118 -21.26 47.55 42.07
C GLY A 118 -21.38 48.68 41.06
N GLY A 119 -22.62 49.03 40.73
CA GLY A 119 -22.93 50.15 39.85
C GLY A 119 -22.31 51.48 40.34
N ALA A 120 -22.22 52.41 39.40
CA ALA A 120 -21.56 53.71 39.47
C ALA A 120 -20.03 53.67 39.43
N ALA A 121 -19.50 53.78 38.21
CA ALA A 121 -18.25 54.51 38.01
C ALA A 121 -18.62 55.90 37.45
N PHE A 122 -19.30 56.71 38.27
CA PHE A 122 -19.11 58.11 38.68
C PHE A 122 -20.31 58.51 39.53
#